data_AF-A0A5C7L1W1-F1
#
_entry.id   AF-A0A5C7L1W1-F1
#
_cell.length_a   1.000
_cell.length_b   1.000
_cell.length_c   1.000
_cell.angle_alpha   90.00
_cell.angle_beta   90.00
_cell.angle_gamma   90.00
#
_symmetry.space_group_name_H-M   'P 1'
#
loop_
_entity.id
_entity.type
_entity.pdbx_description
1 polymer ?
#
loop_
_entity_poly.entity_id
_entity_poly.type
_entity_poly.pdbx_seq_one_letter_code
_entity_poly.pdbx_strand_id
1 'polypeptide(L)'
;MNKTYKGFTLIELLIVIAIIGILASIVLVSLTSARDKAQIASYKAQVHSFQAAAILACDSDASGALAAGEVPTPASNSKLNTITYTASSCGVNGAGTFTIALESTDLGASAAATACEAADTTSVTETGVTFPAGC
;
A
#
# COMPACT_ATOMS: atom_id res chain seq x y z
N MET A 1 18.39 53.94 -32.08
CA MET A 1 18.37 53.36 -30.73
C MET A 1 18.75 51.89 -30.86
N ASN A 2 20.05 51.58 -30.81
CA ASN A 2 20.55 50.24 -31.14
C ASN A 2 20.46 49.32 -29.92
N LYS A 3 19.57 48.33 -30.01
CA LYS A 3 19.35 47.34 -28.97
C LYS A 3 20.40 46.24 -29.14
N THR A 4 21.38 46.19 -28.24
CA THR A 4 22.36 45.10 -28.17
C THR A 4 21.68 43.83 -27.70
N TYR A 5 21.55 42.85 -28.59
CA TYR A 5 21.14 41.49 -28.22
C TYR A 5 22.31 40.80 -27.52
N LYS A 6 22.19 40.57 -26.21
CA LYS A 6 23.12 39.70 -25.48
C LYS A 6 22.81 38.26 -25.88
N GLY A 7 23.73 37.61 -26.58
CA GLY A 7 23.65 36.19 -26.88
C GLY A 7 23.97 35.34 -25.65
N PHE A 8 23.27 34.22 -25.49
CA PHE A 8 23.58 33.21 -24.49
C PHE A 8 24.73 32.34 -25.00
N THR A 9 25.72 32.06 -24.16
CA THR A 9 26.87 31.25 -24.56
C THR A 9 26.56 29.76 -24.46
N LEU A 10 27.15 28.95 -25.34
CA LEU A 10 26.99 27.49 -25.29
C LEU A 10 27.53 26.89 -23.99
N ILE A 11 28.55 27.53 -23.40
CA ILE A 11 29.12 27.09 -22.13
C ILE A 11 28.14 27.35 -20.97
N GLU A 12 27.43 28.48 -20.97
CA GLU A 12 26.38 28.74 -19.97
C GLU A 12 25.25 27.69 -20.04
N LEU A 13 24.89 27.23 -21.24
CA LEU A 13 23.88 26.16 -21.38
C LEU A 13 24.42 24.82 -20.87
N LEU A 14 25.68 24.50 -21.19
CA LEU A 14 26.33 23.27 -20.76
C LEU A 14 26.45 23.15 -19.25
N ILE A 15 26.83 24.23 -18.54
CA ILE A 15 26.93 24.14 -17.08
C ILE A 15 25.57 23.92 -16.42
N VAL A 16 24.51 24.51 -16.97
CA VAL A 16 23.16 24.45 -16.38
C VAL A 16 22.62 23.03 -16.45
N ILE A 17 22.73 22.36 -17.61
CA ILE A 17 22.29 20.97 -17.73
C ILE A 17 23.14 20.03 -16.86
N ALA A 18 24.43 20.33 -16.67
CA ALA A 18 25.31 19.56 -15.79
C ALA A 18 24.87 19.69 -14.33
N ILE A 19 24.57 20.91 -13.85
CA ILE A 19 24.11 21.14 -12.48
C ILE A 19 22.73 20.50 -12.25
N ILE A 20 21.80 20.64 -13.20
CA ILE A 20 20.47 20.00 -13.11
C ILE A 20 20.62 18.47 -13.03
N GLY A 21 21.52 17.88 -13.82
CA GLY A 21 21.80 16.44 -13.78
C GLY A 21 22.28 15.95 -12.42
N ILE A 22 23.20 16.68 -11.79
CA ILE A 22 23.71 16.36 -10.44
C ILE A 22 22.57 16.45 -9.41
N LEU A 23 21.83 17.56 -9.40
CA LEU A 23 20.73 17.76 -8.45
C LEU A 23 19.61 16.71 -8.64
N ALA A 24 19.29 16.35 -9.88
CA ALA A 24 18.27 15.34 -10.17
C ALA A 24 18.62 13.96 -9.62
N SER A 25 19.90 13.55 -9.72
CA SER A 25 20.35 12.24 -9.21
C SER A 25 20.15 12.08 -7.69
N ILE A 26 20.39 13.14 -6.91
CA ILE A 26 20.24 13.12 -5.45
C ILE A 26 18.76 13.01 -5.07
N VAL A 27 17.90 13.75 -5.76
CA VAL A 27 16.45 13.75 -5.51
C VAL A 27 15.83 12.38 -5.79
N LEU A 28 16.24 11.70 -6.87
CA LEU A 28 15.68 10.40 -7.26
C LEU A 28 15.84 9.32 -6.17
N VAL A 29 17.01 9.26 -5.52
CA VAL A 29 17.25 8.28 -4.44
C VAL A 29 16.34 8.53 -3.24
N SER A 30 16.13 9.79 -2.86
CA SER A 30 15.21 10.12 -1.76
C SER A 30 13.74 9.84 -2.09
N LEU A 31 13.36 10.04 -3.36
CA LEU A 31 11.99 9.90 -3.82
C LEU A 31 11.55 8.44 -3.90
N THR A 32 12.43 7.52 -4.30
CA THR A 32 12.06 6.09 -4.37
C THR A 32 11.72 5.53 -3.00
N SER A 33 12.51 5.83 -1.97
CA SER A 33 12.22 5.37 -0.60
C SER A 33 10.96 6.02 -0.01
N ALA A 34 10.69 7.29 -0.36
CA ALA A 34 9.47 7.97 0.07
C ALA A 34 8.21 7.36 -0.58
N ARG A 35 8.29 6.96 -1.85
CA ARG A 35 7.20 6.29 -2.57
C ARG A 35 6.88 4.94 -1.95
N ASP A 36 7.88 4.10 -1.70
CA ASP A 36 7.69 2.78 -1.07
C ASP A 36 6.97 2.91 0.28
N LYS A 37 7.44 3.83 1.15
CA LYS A 37 6.80 4.11 2.44
C LYS A 37 5.34 4.57 2.30
N ALA A 38 5.05 5.40 1.29
CA ALA A 38 3.68 5.84 1.03
C ALA A 38 2.78 4.70 0.54
N GLN A 39 3.30 3.78 -0.30
CA GLN A 39 2.55 2.61 -0.73
C GLN A 39 2.25 1.67 0.45
N ILE A 40 3.24 1.40 1.30
CA ILE A 40 3.06 0.56 2.51
C ILE A 40 2.03 1.19 3.45
N ALA A 41 2.08 2.51 3.67
CA ALA A 41 1.09 3.21 4.48
C ALA A 41 -0.33 3.10 3.89
N SER A 42 -0.46 3.21 2.57
CA SER A 42 -1.73 3.02 1.87
C SER A 42 -2.26 1.59 2.05
N TYR A 43 -1.39 0.57 1.92
CA TYR A 43 -1.75 -0.82 2.18
C TYR A 43 -2.25 -1.02 3.60
N LYS A 44 -1.51 -0.55 4.62
CA LYS A 44 -1.93 -0.66 6.02
C LYS A 44 -3.30 -0.02 6.27
N ALA A 45 -3.54 1.17 5.71
CA ALA A 45 -4.83 1.85 5.81
C ALA A 45 -5.96 1.04 5.16
N GLN A 46 -5.70 0.43 4.01
CA GLN A 46 -6.67 -0.45 3.34
C GLN A 46 -6.96 -1.71 4.16
N VAL A 47 -5.94 -2.34 4.76
CA VAL A 47 -6.13 -3.52 5.61
C VAL A 47 -6.99 -3.19 6.84
N HIS A 48 -6.77 -2.06 7.50
CA HIS A 48 -7.63 -1.63 8.61
C HIS A 48 -9.05 -1.34 8.17
N SER A 49 -9.23 -0.72 7.00
CA SER A 49 -10.56 -0.48 6.43
C SER A 49 -11.26 -1.81 6.08
N PHE A 50 -10.50 -2.78 5.56
CA PHE A 50 -10.96 -4.13 5.28
C PHE A 50 -11.36 -4.87 6.56
N GLN A 51 -10.60 -4.75 7.65
CA GLN A 51 -10.97 -5.32 8.95
C GLN A 51 -12.33 -4.82 9.42
N ALA A 52 -12.56 -3.51 9.40
CA ALA A 52 -13.84 -2.94 9.81
C ALA A 52 -15.00 -3.46 8.94
N ALA A 53 -14.77 -3.59 7.64
CA ALA A 53 -15.74 -4.15 6.71
C ALA A 53 -16.00 -5.65 6.97
N ALA A 54 -14.97 -6.42 7.31
CA ALA A 54 -15.09 -7.82 7.66
C ALA A 54 -15.90 -8.02 8.95
N ILE A 55 -15.68 -7.19 9.97
CA ILE A 55 -16.47 -7.22 11.21
C ILE A 55 -17.95 -6.94 10.90
N LEU A 56 -18.23 -5.88 10.12
CA LEU A 56 -19.61 -5.53 9.76
C LEU A 56 -20.31 -6.62 8.93
N ALA A 57 -19.60 -7.22 7.98
CA ALA A 57 -20.12 -8.35 7.21
C ALA A 57 -20.42 -9.54 8.14
N CYS A 58 -19.54 -9.82 9.09
CA CYS A 58 -19.71 -10.90 10.05
C CYS A 58 -20.90 -10.69 11.00
N ASP A 59 -21.12 -9.46 11.46
CA ASP A 59 -22.24 -9.10 12.33
C ASP A 59 -23.61 -9.18 11.63
N SER A 60 -23.63 -8.97 10.31
CA SER A 60 -24.86 -8.95 9.52
C SER A 60 -25.19 -10.28 8.83
N ASP A 61 -24.26 -11.24 8.85
CA ASP A 61 -24.46 -12.54 8.22
C ASP A 61 -25.32 -13.48 9.08
N ALA A 62 -26.47 -13.88 8.54
CA ALA A 62 -27.39 -14.80 9.21
C ALA A 62 -26.95 -16.27 9.12
N SER A 63 -25.98 -16.57 8.24
CA SER A 63 -25.41 -17.90 8.01
C SER A 63 -24.34 -18.24 9.06
N GLY A 64 -23.87 -17.24 9.80
CA GLY A 64 -22.90 -17.41 10.89
C GLY A 64 -21.47 -17.64 10.39
N ALA A 65 -21.18 -17.31 9.13
CA ALA A 65 -19.86 -17.48 8.53
C ALA A 65 -19.49 -16.32 7.61
N LEU A 66 -18.20 -15.95 7.58
CA LEU A 66 -17.65 -14.97 6.63
C LEU A 66 -17.25 -15.68 5.33
N ALA A 67 -18.00 -15.44 4.25
CA ALA A 67 -17.68 -16.00 2.93
C ALA A 67 -16.90 -15.01 2.04
N ALA A 68 -16.16 -15.58 1.08
CA ALA A 68 -15.46 -14.80 0.09
C ALA A 68 -16.44 -13.99 -0.77
N GLY A 69 -16.23 -12.68 -0.84
CA GLY A 69 -17.06 -11.75 -1.61
C GLY A 69 -18.11 -11.00 -0.79
N GLU A 70 -18.30 -11.34 0.48
CA GLU A 70 -19.17 -10.60 1.40
C GLU A 70 -18.50 -9.35 1.97
N VAL A 71 -17.17 -9.37 2.10
CA VAL A 71 -16.39 -8.21 2.49
C VAL A 71 -16.11 -7.36 1.24
N PRO A 72 -16.61 -6.11 1.17
CA PRO A 72 -16.28 -5.21 0.08
C PRO A 72 -14.76 -5.04 0.01
N THR A 73 -14.15 -5.47 -1.10
CA THR A 73 -12.77 -5.11 -1.37
C THR A 73 -12.73 -3.62 -1.71
N PRO A 74 -11.75 -2.86 -1.19
CA PRO A 74 -11.60 -1.45 -1.56
C PRO A 74 -11.44 -1.36 -3.09
N ALA A 75 -12.37 -0.65 -3.75
CA ALA A 75 -12.40 -0.51 -5.20
C ALA A 75 -11.26 0.36 -5.72
N SER A 76 -10.73 -0.03 -6.89
CA SER A 76 -9.64 0.58 -7.68
C SER A 76 -8.35 0.88 -6.89
N ASN A 77 -7.18 0.64 -7.49
CA ASN A 77 -5.87 0.93 -6.87
C ASN A 77 -5.69 0.32 -5.46
N SER A 78 -6.37 -0.80 -5.19
CA SER A 78 -6.14 -1.56 -3.97
C SER A 78 -4.74 -2.16 -4.00
N LYS A 79 -4.11 -2.17 -2.83
CA LYS A 79 -2.84 -2.84 -2.59
C LYS A 79 -3.04 -4.23 -1.99
N LEU A 80 -4.28 -4.70 -1.88
CA LEU A 80 -4.62 -6.06 -1.52
C LEU A 80 -4.60 -6.91 -2.81
N ASN A 81 -3.87 -8.04 -2.79
CA ASN A 81 -3.78 -8.99 -3.90
C ASN A 81 -4.63 -10.22 -3.61
N THR A 82 -4.13 -11.06 -2.71
CA THR A 82 -4.78 -12.31 -2.31
C THR A 82 -5.45 -12.14 -0.96
N ILE A 83 -6.68 -12.65 -0.85
CA ILE A 83 -7.46 -12.67 0.39
C ILE A 83 -7.86 -14.12 0.67
N THR A 84 -7.25 -14.70 1.70
CA THR A 84 -7.44 -16.10 2.09
C THR A 84 -8.22 -16.15 3.39
N TYR A 85 -9.40 -16.77 3.38
CA TYR A 85 -10.22 -16.97 4.57
C TYR A 85 -9.85 -18.31 5.22
N THR A 86 -9.12 -18.27 6.34
CA THR A 86 -8.57 -19.47 7.00
C THR A 86 -9.48 -19.97 8.12
N ALA A 87 -10.18 -19.05 8.80
CA ALA A 87 -11.26 -19.34 9.73
C ALA A 87 -12.35 -18.29 9.55
N SER A 88 -13.61 -18.70 9.45
CA SER A 88 -14.71 -17.80 9.13
C SER A 88 -15.97 -18.14 9.91
N SER A 89 -15.89 -18.09 11.24
CA SER A 89 -17.07 -18.19 12.09
C SER A 89 -17.48 -16.80 12.54
N CYS A 90 -18.73 -16.42 12.29
CA CYS A 90 -19.34 -15.20 12.83
C CYS A 90 -20.16 -15.44 14.08
N GLY A 91 -20.39 -16.72 14.41
CA GLY A 91 -21.19 -17.10 15.55
C GLY A 91 -22.60 -16.53 15.49
N VAL A 92 -23.33 -16.64 16.60
CA VAL A 92 -24.59 -15.91 16.75
C VAL A 92 -24.29 -14.51 17.29
N ASN A 93 -24.85 -13.48 16.66
CA ASN A 93 -24.70 -12.07 17.08
C ASN A 93 -23.24 -11.55 17.12
N GLY A 94 -22.37 -11.96 16.19
CA GLY A 94 -21.02 -11.40 16.07
C GLY A 94 -19.99 -11.93 17.08
N ALA A 95 -20.30 -12.97 17.84
CA ALA A 95 -19.37 -13.58 18.81
C ALA A 95 -18.39 -14.60 18.20
N GLY A 96 -18.39 -14.75 16.87
CA GLY A 96 -17.53 -15.69 16.17
C GLY A 96 -16.14 -15.15 15.93
N THR A 97 -15.18 -16.06 15.78
CA THR A 97 -13.81 -15.72 15.44
C THR A 97 -13.55 -15.96 13.96
N PHE A 98 -12.92 -14.99 13.32
CA PHE A 98 -12.42 -15.12 11.96
C PHE A 98 -10.95 -14.77 11.87
N THR A 99 -10.29 -15.39 10.90
CA THR A 99 -8.89 -15.16 10.54
C THR A 99 -8.81 -15.10 9.03
N ILE A 100 -8.41 -13.94 8.52
CA ILE A 100 -8.19 -13.69 7.09
C ILE A 100 -6.72 -13.38 6.90
N ALA A 101 -6.06 -14.09 5.99
CA ALA A 101 -4.71 -13.78 5.57
C ALA A 101 -4.75 -12.93 4.30
N LEU A 102 -3.92 -11.90 4.26
CA LEU A 102 -3.84 -10.93 3.18
C LEU A 102 -2.41 -10.89 2.64
N GLU A 103 -2.33 -10.74 1.33
CA GLU A 103 -1.12 -10.47 0.58
C GLU A 103 -1.25 -9.09 -0.07
N SER A 104 -0.16 -8.33 -0.11
CA SER A 104 -0.11 -7.08 -0.86
C SER A 104 0.54 -7.22 -2.23
N THR A 105 0.34 -6.24 -3.11
CA THR A 105 1.05 -6.18 -4.39
C THR A 105 1.46 -4.74 -4.73
N ASP A 106 2.54 -4.59 -5.49
CA ASP A 106 3.06 -3.34 -6.04
C ASP A 106 3.35 -2.25 -4.98
N LEU A 107 4.03 -2.62 -3.88
CA LEU A 107 4.46 -1.69 -2.83
C LEU A 107 5.84 -1.07 -3.05
N GLY A 108 6.65 -1.68 -3.91
CA GLY A 108 7.99 -1.19 -4.27
C GLY A 108 9.06 -2.27 -4.10
N ALA A 109 10.33 -1.87 -4.21
CA ALA A 109 11.46 -2.80 -4.20
C ALA A 109 12.24 -2.82 -2.87
N SER A 110 11.83 -2.03 -1.89
CA SER A 110 12.44 -2.06 -0.55
C SER A 110 12.17 -3.38 0.17
N ALA A 111 13.08 -3.75 1.09
CA ALA A 111 12.90 -4.93 1.93
C ALA A 111 11.58 -4.89 2.75
N ALA A 112 11.13 -3.69 3.13
CA ALA A 112 9.84 -3.49 3.78
C ALA A 112 8.65 -3.81 2.86
N ALA A 113 8.72 -3.37 1.59
CA ALA A 113 7.71 -3.71 0.60
C ALA A 113 7.65 -5.23 0.36
N THR A 114 8.81 -5.88 0.18
CA THR A 114 8.88 -7.35 0.02
C THR A 114 8.33 -8.10 1.23
N ALA A 115 8.54 -7.59 2.45
CA ALA A 115 7.96 -8.19 3.65
C ALA A 115 6.43 -8.15 3.65
N CYS A 116 5.83 -7.06 3.19
CA CYS A 116 4.38 -6.90 3.07
C CYS A 116 3.78 -7.71 1.89
N GLU A 117 4.54 -7.94 0.82
CA GLU A 117 4.09 -8.67 -0.40
C GLU A 117 4.21 -10.20 -0.25
N ALA A 118 4.81 -10.68 0.84
CA ALA A 118 4.87 -12.11 1.10
C ALA A 118 3.47 -12.70 1.37
N ALA A 119 3.18 -13.83 0.73
CA ALA A 119 1.88 -14.51 0.83
C ALA A 119 1.49 -14.86 2.27
N ASP A 120 0.22 -14.64 2.59
CA ASP A 120 -0.43 -14.96 3.87
C ASP A 120 0.25 -14.40 5.14
N THR A 121 1.06 -13.35 5.00
CA THR A 121 1.84 -12.79 6.13
C THR A 121 1.12 -11.72 6.93
N THR A 122 0.15 -11.03 6.33
CA THR A 122 -0.69 -10.07 7.05
C THR A 122 -1.95 -10.79 7.51
N SER A 123 -2.22 -10.83 8.81
CA SER A 123 -3.41 -11.47 9.35
C SER A 123 -4.39 -10.44 9.89
N VAL A 124 -5.66 -10.64 9.56
CA VAL A 124 -6.79 -9.85 10.04
C VAL A 124 -7.68 -10.75 10.87
N THR A 125 -7.95 -10.33 12.09
CA THR A 125 -8.86 -10.98 13.02
C THR A 125 -9.89 -9.98 13.52
N GLU A 126 -10.93 -10.47 14.18
CA GLU A 126 -11.92 -9.64 14.88
C GLU A 126 -11.25 -8.64 15.84
N THR A 127 -10.17 -9.06 16.52
CA THR A 127 -9.48 -8.27 17.55
C THR A 127 -8.41 -7.33 17.01
N GLY A 128 -7.94 -7.49 15.77
CA GLY A 128 -6.85 -6.68 15.25
C GLY A 128 -6.31 -7.07 13.88
N VAL A 129 -5.27 -6.34 13.46
CA VAL A 129 -4.46 -6.64 12.29
C VAL A 129 -3.03 -6.87 12.73
N THR A 130 -2.40 -7.92 12.23
CA THR A 130 -0.97 -8.20 12.43
C THR A 130 -0.25 -8.13 11.10
N PHE A 131 0.79 -7.29 11.03
CA PHE A 131 1.66 -7.20 9.86
C PHE A 131 2.96 -7.97 10.10
N PRO A 132 3.61 -8.49 9.05
CA PRO A 132 4.92 -9.13 9.20
C PRO A 132 5.98 -8.13 9.66
N ALA A 133 7.02 -8.63 10.32
CA ALA A 133 8.12 -7.79 10.79
C ALA A 133 8.79 -7.05 9.63
N GLY A 134 8.89 -5.72 9.73
CA GLY A 134 9.45 -4.88 8.67
C GLY A 134 8.42 -4.37 7.66
N CYS A 135 7.18 -4.85 7.72
CA CYS A 135 6.00 -4.18 7.18
C CYS A 135 5.51 -3.17 8.22
#